data_AF-A0A8E2JCG8-F1
#
_entry.id   AF-A0A8E2JCG8-F1
#
_cell.length_a   1.000
_cell.length_b   1.000
_cell.length_c   1.000
_cell.angle_alpha   90.00
_cell.angle_beta   90.00
_cell.angle_gamma   90.00
#
_symmetry.space_group_name_H-M   'P 1'
#
loop_
_entity.id
_entity.type
_entity.pdbx_description
1 polymer ?
#
loop_
_entity_poly.entity_id
_entity_poly.type
_entity_poly.pdbx_seq_one_letter_code
_entity_poly.pdbx_strand_id
1 'polypeptide(L)'
;YPDSSEIRASMQRQSHRKWGFIIYHCTYASDSAWTRFMALLNQRARESLEEEDALDLLATLDLSARDDRVLFDGADKSSVRDHFNAWLTSEEAAAAAEQADAWGRPRGVLYAFPIHVDTAALESVVGESVDRPEEGYVNLINSYWAMPDPETYDFEGNGKVRGEDDPTDEGEEPVEGCRLWDVGWMKADIFDLVPGKYATLLQPGRYYTCYKRPPVV
;
A
#
# COMPACT_ATOMS: atom_id res chain seq x y z
N TYR A 1 -13.79 -8.16 -13.27
CA TYR A 1 -12.79 -7.37 -12.54
C TYR A 1 -13.53 -6.59 -11.48
N PRO A 2 -13.05 -6.50 -10.23
CA PRO A 2 -13.65 -5.62 -9.24
C PRO A 2 -13.60 -4.19 -9.79
N ASP A 3 -14.74 -3.53 -9.79
CA ASP A 3 -14.96 -2.25 -10.45
C ASP A 3 -15.35 -1.17 -9.43
N SER A 4 -15.51 0.07 -9.90
CA SER A 4 -15.93 1.22 -9.11
C SER A 4 -17.26 1.02 -8.34
N SER A 5 -18.07 0.01 -8.67
CA SER A 5 -19.29 -0.30 -7.90
C SER A 5 -18.98 -0.84 -6.50
N GLU A 6 -17.91 -1.63 -6.35
CA GLU A 6 -17.47 -2.14 -5.04
C GLU A 6 -16.99 -1.01 -4.13
N ILE A 7 -16.36 0.01 -4.72
CA ILE A 7 -15.92 1.20 -4.01
C ILE A 7 -17.14 1.97 -3.49
N ARG A 8 -18.14 2.22 -4.35
CA ARG A 8 -19.41 2.86 -3.94
C ARG A 8 -20.09 2.08 -2.82
N ALA A 9 -20.19 0.75 -2.97
CA ALA A 9 -20.79 -0.11 -1.96
C ALA A 9 -20.02 -0.08 -0.64
N SER A 10 -18.68 -0.06 -0.67
CA SER A 10 -17.87 0.06 0.54
C SER A 10 -18.02 1.41 1.22
N MET A 11 -17.99 2.50 0.46
CA MET A 11 -18.19 3.86 0.97
C MET A 11 -19.54 4.00 1.69
N GLN A 12 -20.61 3.44 1.11
CA GLN A 12 -21.93 3.42 1.72
C GLN A 12 -22.01 2.54 2.97
N ARG A 13 -21.47 1.31 2.92
CA ARG A 13 -21.51 0.36 4.05
C ARG A 13 -20.70 0.84 5.25
N GLN A 14 -19.56 1.47 4.99
CA GLN A 14 -18.61 1.88 6.02
C GLN A 14 -18.76 3.36 6.41
N SER A 15 -19.71 4.07 5.81
CA SER A 15 -19.90 5.53 5.99
C SER A 15 -18.59 6.31 5.82
N HIS A 16 -17.70 5.83 4.96
CA HIS A 16 -16.42 6.50 4.74
C HIS A 16 -16.64 7.79 3.95
N ARG A 17 -16.00 8.88 4.39
CA ARG A 17 -15.97 10.14 3.64
C ARG A 17 -14.96 10.15 2.52
N LYS A 18 -13.93 9.31 2.63
CA LYS A 18 -12.79 9.26 1.74
C LYS A 18 -12.37 7.83 1.46
N TRP A 19 -11.80 7.61 0.29
CA TRP A 19 -11.18 6.36 -0.14
C TRP A 19 -9.89 6.66 -0.89
N GLY A 20 -8.99 5.68 -1.01
CA GLY A 20 -7.71 5.85 -1.70
C GLY A 20 -6.53 5.34 -0.87
N PHE A 21 -5.40 6.02 -0.93
CA PHE A 21 -4.15 5.58 -0.33
C PHE A 21 -3.39 6.76 0.31
N ILE A 22 -2.73 6.48 1.43
CA ILE A 22 -1.76 7.40 2.02
C ILE A 22 -0.39 7.14 1.39
N ILE A 23 0.20 8.17 0.78
CA ILE A 23 1.46 8.05 0.04
C ILE A 23 2.59 8.65 0.86
N TYR A 24 3.68 7.92 1.04
CA TYR A 24 4.89 8.40 1.70
C TYR A 24 5.93 8.80 0.66
N HIS A 25 6.33 10.07 0.71
CA HIS A 25 7.42 10.60 -0.09
C HIS A 25 8.75 10.28 0.60
N CYS A 26 9.51 9.32 0.06
CA CYS A 26 10.73 8.81 0.71
C CYS A 26 12.03 9.13 -0.05
N THR A 27 11.98 10.01 -1.05
CA THR A 27 13.13 10.37 -1.88
C THR A 27 13.12 11.84 -2.29
N TYR A 28 13.99 12.66 -1.71
CA TYR A 28 13.93 14.11 -1.90
C TYR A 28 14.98 14.63 -2.89
N ALA A 29 15.42 13.78 -3.81
CA ALA A 29 16.44 14.12 -4.80
C ALA A 29 15.94 15.15 -5.85
N SER A 30 14.64 15.19 -6.13
CA SER A 30 14.06 16.12 -7.11
C SER A 30 12.58 16.43 -6.84
N ASP A 31 12.31 17.64 -6.38
CA ASP A 31 10.93 18.13 -6.16
C ASP A 31 10.12 18.17 -7.46
N SER A 32 10.78 18.43 -8.60
CA SER A 32 10.13 18.40 -9.92
C SER A 32 9.73 16.99 -10.34
N ALA A 33 10.56 15.98 -10.04
CA ALA A 33 10.22 14.59 -10.28
C ALA A 33 9.03 14.18 -9.40
N TRP A 34 9.06 14.52 -8.11
CA TRP A 34 7.95 14.25 -7.20
C TRP A 34 6.64 14.92 -7.65
N THR A 35 6.69 16.19 -8.03
CA THR A 35 5.53 16.92 -8.56
C THR A 35 4.96 16.23 -9.80
N ARG A 36 5.83 15.79 -10.73
CA ARG A 36 5.42 15.07 -11.93
C ARG A 36 4.81 13.71 -11.60
N PHE A 37 5.39 12.97 -10.65
CA PHE A 37 4.86 11.70 -10.17
C PHE A 37 3.43 11.85 -9.64
N MET A 38 3.21 12.81 -8.73
CA MET A 38 1.89 13.06 -8.17
C MET A 38 0.89 13.52 -9.24
N ALA A 39 1.32 14.33 -10.21
CA ALA A 39 0.48 14.72 -11.33
C ALA A 39 0.05 13.53 -12.20
N LEU A 40 1.00 12.65 -12.55
CA LEU A 40 0.73 11.43 -13.32
C LEU A 40 -0.20 10.49 -12.56
N LEU A 41 0.05 10.26 -11.27
CA LEU A 41 -0.81 9.41 -10.44
C LEU A 41 -2.26 9.91 -10.40
N ASN A 42 -2.46 11.21 -10.17
CA ASN A 42 -3.80 11.81 -10.15
C ASN A 42 -4.46 11.81 -11.54
N GLN A 43 -3.68 12.04 -12.60
CA GLN A 43 -4.18 11.95 -13.97
C GLN A 43 -4.66 10.53 -14.29
N ARG A 44 -3.87 9.50 -13.97
CA ARG A 44 -4.25 8.09 -14.19
C ARG A 44 -5.49 7.70 -13.42
N ALA A 45 -5.56 8.04 -12.13
CA ALA A 45 -6.74 7.78 -11.33
C ALA A 45 -8.01 8.42 -11.95
N ARG A 46 -7.90 9.64 -12.49
CA ARG A 46 -9.00 10.31 -13.17
C ARG A 46 -9.38 9.60 -14.49
N GLU A 47 -8.41 9.29 -15.34
CA GLU A 47 -8.63 8.61 -16.63
C GLU A 47 -9.34 7.26 -16.41
N SER A 48 -8.84 6.43 -15.47
CA SER A 48 -9.45 5.13 -15.18
C SER A 48 -10.86 5.25 -14.60
N LEU A 49 -11.14 6.25 -13.77
CA LEU A 49 -12.50 6.51 -13.28
C LEU A 49 -13.43 7.05 -14.38
N GLU A 50 -12.91 7.76 -15.37
CA GLU A 50 -13.69 8.22 -16.53
C GLU A 50 -14.08 7.03 -17.43
N GLU A 51 -13.16 6.10 -17.66
CA GLU A 51 -13.41 4.86 -18.42
C GLU A 51 -14.49 3.97 -17.77
N GLU A 52 -14.60 4.00 -16.44
CA GLU A 52 -15.61 3.24 -15.68
C GLU A 52 -16.92 4.02 -15.41
N ASP A 53 -17.11 5.22 -15.98
CA ASP A 53 -18.25 6.11 -15.68
C ASP A 53 -18.43 6.34 -14.16
N ALA A 54 -17.30 6.61 -13.49
CA ALA A 54 -17.19 6.70 -12.03
C ALA A 54 -16.52 7.98 -11.52
N LEU A 55 -16.59 9.06 -12.31
CA LEU A 55 -16.05 10.36 -11.93
C LEU A 55 -16.69 10.96 -10.66
N ASP A 56 -17.87 10.50 -10.25
CA ASP A 56 -18.49 10.85 -8.97
C ASP A 56 -17.60 10.48 -7.77
N LEU A 57 -16.83 9.38 -7.88
CA LEU A 57 -15.92 8.93 -6.83
C LEU A 57 -14.71 9.85 -6.65
N LEU A 58 -14.31 10.59 -7.69
CA LEU A 58 -13.12 11.44 -7.67
C LEU A 58 -13.21 12.53 -6.58
N ALA A 59 -14.42 13.02 -6.28
CA ALA A 59 -14.64 14.03 -5.25
C ALA A 59 -14.30 13.56 -3.83
N THR A 60 -14.19 12.25 -3.63
CA THR A 60 -13.88 11.61 -2.33
C THR A 60 -12.59 10.79 -2.36
N LEU A 61 -11.88 10.80 -3.49
CA LEU A 61 -10.59 10.15 -3.62
C LEU A 61 -9.53 10.95 -2.84
N ASP A 62 -8.79 10.26 -1.98
CA ASP A 62 -7.68 10.79 -1.19
C ASP A 62 -6.41 10.03 -1.57
N LEU A 63 -5.53 10.74 -2.27
CA LEU A 63 -4.17 10.33 -2.60
C LEU A 63 -3.18 11.30 -1.93
N SER A 64 -3.43 11.65 -0.68
CA SER A 64 -2.59 12.59 0.07
C SER A 64 -1.20 12.03 0.33
N ALA A 65 -0.22 12.94 0.22
CA ALA A 65 1.17 12.66 0.51
C ALA A 65 1.53 13.04 1.96
N ARG A 66 2.20 12.14 2.66
CA ARG A 66 3.02 12.40 3.84
C ARG A 66 4.38 12.86 3.33
N ASP A 67 4.59 14.17 3.36
CA ASP A 67 5.77 14.84 2.82
C ASP A 67 6.49 15.58 3.96
N ASP A 68 7.39 14.85 4.62
CA ASP A 68 8.24 15.36 5.70
C ASP A 68 9.65 14.82 5.49
N ARG A 69 10.52 15.67 4.95
CA ARG A 69 11.90 15.32 4.63
C ARG A 69 12.70 14.87 5.85
N VAL A 70 12.42 15.42 7.02
CA VAL A 70 13.17 15.08 8.24
C VAL A 70 12.85 13.65 8.66
N LEU A 71 11.60 13.22 8.47
CA LEU A 71 11.14 11.89 8.87
C LEU A 71 11.33 10.83 7.78
N PHE A 72 11.21 11.20 6.51
CA PHE A 72 11.03 10.22 5.43
C PHE A 72 12.16 10.16 4.39
N ASP A 73 13.14 11.07 4.39
CA ASP A 73 14.24 11.02 3.41
C ASP A 73 15.07 9.74 3.58
N GLY A 74 14.94 8.81 2.63
CA GLY A 74 15.57 7.49 2.68
C GLY A 74 14.92 6.51 3.66
N ALA A 75 13.72 6.79 4.17
CA ALA A 75 12.98 5.86 5.02
C ALA A 75 12.66 4.56 4.25
N ASP A 76 12.88 3.40 4.87
CA ASP A 76 12.56 2.11 4.29
C ASP A 76 11.09 1.71 4.52
N LYS A 77 10.67 0.58 3.91
CA LYS A 77 9.30 0.10 4.04
C LYS A 77 8.93 -0.28 5.48
N SER A 78 9.90 -0.71 6.29
CA SER A 78 9.67 -0.99 7.71
C SER A 78 9.38 0.28 8.50
N SER A 79 10.20 1.32 8.31
CA SER A 79 10.06 2.61 8.97
C SER A 79 8.73 3.29 8.60
N VAL A 80 8.33 3.22 7.33
CA VAL A 80 7.01 3.70 6.89
C VAL A 80 5.88 2.88 7.54
N ARG A 81 6.01 1.56 7.63
CA ARG A 81 5.00 0.71 8.29
C ARG A 81 4.84 1.07 9.76
N ASP A 82 5.95 1.27 10.48
CA ASP A 82 5.95 1.63 11.90
C ASP A 82 5.33 3.01 12.13
N HIS A 83 5.73 4.01 11.34
CA HIS A 83 5.13 5.34 11.39
C HIS A 83 3.63 5.30 11.08
N PHE A 84 3.23 4.57 10.04
CA PHE A 84 1.82 4.43 9.67
C PHE A 84 0.99 3.78 10.77
N ASN A 85 1.48 2.68 11.36
CA ASN A 85 0.82 2.00 12.47
C ASN A 85 0.72 2.90 13.72
N ALA A 86 1.75 3.71 14.01
CA ALA A 86 1.68 4.71 15.08
C ALA A 86 0.62 5.77 14.77
N TRP A 87 0.58 6.29 13.54
CA TRP A 87 -0.44 7.25 13.10
C TRP A 87 -1.87 6.70 13.22
N LEU A 88 -2.12 5.42 12.94
CA LEU A 88 -3.44 4.81 13.11
C LEU A 88 -3.99 4.86 14.55
N THR A 89 -3.11 5.06 15.54
CA THR A 89 -3.49 5.22 16.96
C THR A 89 -3.71 6.67 17.38
N SER A 90 -3.48 7.63 16.47
CA SER A 90 -3.61 9.05 16.73
C SER A 90 -5.06 9.55 16.66
N GLU A 91 -5.34 10.67 17.33
CA GLU A 91 -6.62 11.37 17.22
C GLU A 91 -6.92 11.81 15.78
N GLU A 92 -5.89 12.12 14.98
CA GLU A 92 -6.02 12.49 13.58
C GLU A 92 -6.66 11.36 12.76
N ALA A 93 -6.13 10.14 12.92
CA ALA A 93 -6.66 8.96 12.23
C ALA A 93 -8.05 8.58 12.75
N ALA A 94 -8.29 8.68 14.06
CA ALA A 94 -9.59 8.43 14.65
C ALA A 94 -10.66 9.44 14.20
N ALA A 95 -10.30 10.71 13.99
CA ALA A 95 -11.22 11.73 13.49
C ALA A 95 -11.49 11.59 11.98
N ALA A 96 -10.53 11.08 11.21
CA ALA A 96 -10.69 10.82 9.79
C ALA A 96 -11.54 9.57 9.49
N ALA A 97 -11.53 8.59 10.40
CA ALA A 97 -12.24 7.33 10.25
C ALA A 97 -13.62 7.36 10.92
N GLU A 98 -14.69 7.15 10.16
CA GLU A 98 -16.03 7.04 10.75
C GLU A 98 -16.27 5.70 11.45
N GLN A 99 -15.44 4.68 11.16
CA GLN A 99 -15.56 3.34 11.73
C GLN A 99 -14.19 2.78 12.16
N ALA A 100 -14.20 2.09 13.30
CA ALA A 100 -13.04 1.41 13.85
C ALA A 100 -13.23 -0.13 13.89
N ASP A 101 -12.12 -0.86 13.89
CA ASP A 101 -12.08 -2.31 14.11
C ASP A 101 -12.23 -2.66 15.60
N ALA A 102 -12.19 -3.95 15.92
CA ALA A 102 -12.31 -4.42 17.30
C ALA A 102 -11.19 -3.91 18.22
N TRP A 103 -10.09 -3.41 17.63
CA TRP A 103 -8.93 -2.86 18.31
C TRP A 103 -8.92 -1.32 18.30
N GLY A 104 -10.01 -0.68 17.86
CA GLY A 104 -10.09 0.77 17.78
C GLY A 104 -9.35 1.38 16.59
N ARG A 105 -8.82 0.57 15.65
CA ARG A 105 -8.13 1.08 14.46
C ARG A 105 -9.11 1.45 13.34
N PRO A 106 -8.91 2.57 12.64
CA PRO A 106 -9.63 2.89 11.42
C PRO A 106 -9.78 1.71 10.46
N ARG A 107 -10.99 1.47 9.94
CA ARG A 107 -11.24 0.42 8.93
C ARG A 107 -11.09 0.97 7.52
N GLY A 108 -10.61 0.13 6.59
CA GLY A 108 -10.60 0.42 5.15
C GLY A 108 -9.21 0.32 4.52
N VAL A 109 -9.16 0.22 3.19
CA VAL A 109 -7.90 0.09 2.42
C VAL A 109 -6.96 1.27 2.68
N LEU A 110 -7.50 2.49 2.79
CA LEU A 110 -6.77 3.71 3.15
C LEU A 110 -5.98 3.58 4.47
N TYR A 111 -6.46 2.75 5.39
CA TYR A 111 -5.90 2.55 6.73
C TYR A 111 -5.17 1.20 6.88
N ALA A 112 -5.00 0.46 5.79
CA ALA A 112 -4.37 -0.87 5.78
C ALA A 112 -3.14 -0.93 4.86
N PHE A 113 -3.11 -0.14 3.78
CA PHE A 113 -2.09 -0.28 2.76
C PHE A 113 -1.43 1.06 2.40
N PRO A 114 -0.45 1.54 3.21
CA PRO A 114 0.29 2.73 2.84
C PRO A 114 1.16 2.47 1.60
N ILE A 115 1.34 3.52 0.80
CA ILE A 115 2.22 3.49 -0.37
C ILE A 115 3.55 4.11 -0.01
N HIS A 116 4.64 3.43 -0.31
CA HIS A 116 6.00 3.94 -0.17
C HIS A 116 6.60 4.23 -1.55
N VAL A 117 7.12 5.45 -1.73
CA VAL A 117 7.77 5.88 -2.98
C VAL A 117 9.23 6.21 -2.69
N ASP A 118 10.12 5.28 -3.02
CA ASP A 118 11.58 5.48 -3.05
C ASP A 118 12.04 6.01 -4.41
N THR A 119 13.33 6.28 -4.54
CA THR A 119 13.95 6.74 -5.79
C THR A 119 13.62 5.83 -6.97
N ALA A 120 13.67 4.50 -6.77
CA ALA A 120 13.39 3.54 -7.84
C ALA A 120 11.92 3.57 -8.29
N ALA A 121 10.97 3.61 -7.34
CA ALA A 121 9.55 3.74 -7.67
C ALA A 121 9.26 5.08 -8.37
N LEU A 122 9.83 6.18 -7.87
CA LEU A 122 9.69 7.50 -8.46
C LEU A 122 10.18 7.51 -9.92
N GLU A 123 11.42 7.07 -10.15
CA GLU A 123 12.04 7.01 -11.47
C GLU A 123 11.31 6.07 -12.42
N SER A 124 10.73 4.97 -11.92
CA SER A 124 9.94 4.04 -12.77
C SER A 124 8.73 4.71 -13.42
N VAL A 125 8.16 5.74 -12.78
CA VAL A 125 6.96 6.43 -13.24
C VAL A 125 7.30 7.69 -14.03
N VAL A 126 8.29 8.46 -13.58
CA VAL A 126 8.64 9.75 -14.22
C VAL A 126 9.71 9.62 -15.29
N GLY A 127 10.47 8.53 -15.26
CA GLY A 127 11.58 8.28 -16.18
C GLY A 127 11.10 8.23 -17.63
N GLU A 128 11.93 8.76 -18.53
CA GLU A 128 11.71 8.69 -19.97
C GLU A 128 12.06 7.28 -20.48
N SER A 129 11.27 6.29 -20.09
CA SER A 129 11.29 4.96 -20.72
C SER A 129 10.56 5.07 -22.05
N VAL A 130 11.32 5.30 -23.14
CA VAL A 130 10.79 5.36 -24.52
C VAL A 130 10.15 4.03 -24.93
N ASP A 131 10.52 2.93 -24.28
CA ASP A 131 10.14 1.58 -24.69
C ASP A 131 8.95 1.01 -23.91
N ARG A 132 8.71 1.39 -22.64
CA ARG A 132 7.66 0.76 -21.80
C ARG A 132 7.07 1.72 -20.76
N PRO A 133 6.12 2.59 -21.16
CA PRO A 133 5.36 3.42 -20.22
C PRO A 133 4.50 2.61 -19.23
N GLU A 134 4.28 1.31 -19.47
CA GLU A 134 3.46 0.39 -18.66
C GLU A 134 4.20 -0.27 -17.47
N GLU A 135 5.40 0.20 -17.10
CA GLU A 135 6.21 -0.39 -16.01
C GLU A 135 6.25 0.44 -14.71
N GLY A 136 5.57 1.58 -14.69
CA GLY A 136 5.52 2.45 -13.51
C GLY A 136 4.89 1.73 -12.32
N TYR A 137 5.59 1.72 -11.18
CA TYR A 137 5.10 1.07 -9.98
C TYR A 137 5.27 1.93 -8.73
N VAL A 138 4.52 1.56 -7.70
CA VAL A 138 4.69 2.03 -6.33
C VAL A 138 4.90 0.83 -5.40
N ASN A 139 5.46 1.05 -4.21
CA ASN A 139 5.59 -0.03 -3.22
C ASN A 139 4.36 -0.02 -2.31
N LEU A 140 3.46 -0.98 -2.48
CA LEU A 140 2.29 -1.16 -1.62
C LEU A 140 2.67 -1.98 -0.39
N ILE A 141 2.61 -1.37 0.79
CA ILE A 141 2.95 -2.02 2.06
C ILE A 141 1.68 -2.63 2.67
N ASN A 142 1.78 -3.83 3.24
CA ASN A 142 0.75 -4.37 4.13
C ASN A 142 1.05 -3.94 5.58
N SER A 143 0.19 -3.11 6.18
CA SER A 143 0.42 -2.60 7.54
C SER A 143 0.24 -3.67 8.62
N TYR A 144 -0.50 -4.73 8.33
CA TYR A 144 -0.73 -5.86 9.24
C TYR A 144 0.41 -6.87 9.26
N TRP A 145 1.30 -6.82 8.26
CA TRP A 145 2.43 -7.73 8.21
C TRP A 145 3.45 -7.38 9.29
N ALA A 146 3.91 -8.40 10.00
CA ALA A 146 5.02 -8.31 10.94
C ALA A 146 5.90 -9.55 10.76
N MET A 147 7.21 -9.39 10.93
CA MET A 147 8.12 -10.52 11.00
C MET A 147 7.65 -11.44 12.14
N PRO A 148 7.52 -12.75 11.90
CA PRO A 148 7.26 -13.71 12.97
C PRO A 148 8.29 -13.60 14.09
N ASP A 149 7.83 -13.59 15.33
CA ASP A 149 8.70 -13.65 16.50
C ASP A 149 8.81 -15.11 16.96
N PRO A 150 9.99 -15.75 16.89
CA PRO A 150 10.17 -17.14 17.30
C PRO A 150 9.73 -17.45 18.74
N GLU A 151 9.71 -16.47 19.65
CA GLU A 151 9.28 -16.67 21.03
C GLU A 151 7.76 -16.85 21.14
N THR A 152 7.01 -16.07 20.36
CA THR A 152 5.54 -15.99 20.40
C THR A 152 4.85 -16.72 19.23
N TYR A 153 5.62 -17.20 18.25
CA TYR A 153 5.09 -17.92 17.08
C TYR A 153 4.38 -19.22 17.48
N ASP A 154 3.17 -19.41 16.94
CA ASP A 154 2.38 -20.63 17.11
C ASP A 154 2.86 -21.71 16.14
N PHE A 155 3.91 -22.44 16.56
CA PHE A 155 4.49 -23.52 15.76
C PHE A 155 3.46 -24.61 15.44
N GLU A 156 2.75 -25.11 16.45
CA GLU A 156 1.80 -26.21 16.30
C GLU A 156 0.63 -25.83 15.38
N GLY A 157 0.04 -24.64 15.57
CA GLY A 157 -1.05 -24.15 14.74
C GLY A 157 -0.68 -23.92 13.27
N ASN A 158 0.61 -23.71 12.99
CA ASN A 158 1.15 -23.57 11.63
C ASN A 158 1.80 -24.86 11.10
N GLY A 159 1.68 -25.98 11.81
CA GLY A 159 2.27 -27.27 11.40
C GLY A 159 3.80 -27.29 11.40
N LYS A 160 4.43 -26.45 12.24
CA LYS A 160 5.87 -26.34 12.43
C LYS A 160 6.29 -26.90 13.79
N VAL A 161 7.59 -27.19 13.97
CA VAL A 161 8.19 -27.74 15.19
C VAL A 161 9.18 -26.75 15.78
N ARG A 162 8.95 -26.35 17.03
CA ARG A 162 9.83 -25.42 17.75
C ARG A 162 11.23 -26.03 17.91
N GLY A 163 12.25 -25.31 17.45
CA GLY A 163 13.66 -25.72 17.52
C GLY A 163 14.14 -26.53 16.32
N GLU A 164 13.25 -26.94 15.42
CA GLU A 164 13.59 -27.54 14.13
C GLU A 164 13.31 -26.57 12.99
N ASP A 165 12.14 -25.93 13.00
CA ASP A 165 11.75 -24.93 12.02
C ASP A 165 12.12 -23.51 12.47
N ASP A 166 12.57 -22.69 11.52
CA ASP A 166 12.72 -21.25 11.70
C ASP A 166 11.47 -20.54 11.13
N PRO A 167 10.64 -19.88 11.95
CA PRO A 167 9.46 -19.19 11.46
C PRO A 167 9.81 -17.90 10.69
N THR A 168 11.06 -17.44 10.72
CA THR A 168 11.54 -16.23 10.06
C THR A 168 12.22 -16.50 8.71
N ASP A 169 12.34 -17.77 8.31
CA ASP A 169 13.04 -18.20 7.12
C ASP A 169 12.26 -19.30 6.39
N GLU A 170 11.80 -19.01 5.17
CA GLU A 170 11.14 -19.98 4.29
C GLU A 170 12.08 -20.47 3.17
N GLY A 171 13.37 -20.14 3.26
CA GLY A 171 14.38 -20.52 2.29
C GLY A 171 14.44 -19.62 1.06
N GLU A 172 13.64 -18.55 0.99
CA GLU A 172 13.58 -17.66 -0.16
C GLU A 172 14.86 -16.82 -0.33
N GLU A 173 15.07 -16.33 -1.55
CA GLU A 173 16.12 -15.33 -1.84
C GLU A 173 15.84 -14.04 -1.05
N PRO A 174 16.82 -13.47 -0.35
CA PRO A 174 16.59 -12.35 0.55
C PRO A 174 16.12 -11.11 -0.19
N VAL A 175 15.01 -10.53 0.26
CA VAL A 175 14.53 -9.20 -0.16
C VAL A 175 14.63 -8.30 1.06
N GLU A 176 15.53 -7.32 1.03
CA GLU A 176 15.77 -6.43 2.17
C GLU A 176 16.07 -7.20 3.47
N GLY A 177 16.72 -8.36 3.35
CA GLY A 177 17.04 -9.26 4.47
C GLY A 177 15.94 -10.24 4.86
N CYS A 178 14.72 -10.11 4.32
CA CYS A 178 13.62 -11.04 4.58
C CYS A 178 13.71 -12.27 3.66
N ARG A 179 13.70 -13.47 4.24
CA ARG A 179 13.71 -14.77 3.55
C ARG A 179 12.36 -15.49 3.58
N LEU A 180 11.30 -14.77 3.94
CA LEU A 180 9.92 -15.24 3.82
C LEU A 180 9.41 -15.03 2.39
N TRP A 181 8.38 -15.78 2.01
CA TRP A 181 7.65 -15.58 0.78
C TRP A 181 6.92 -14.24 0.76
N ASP A 182 6.14 -13.93 1.81
CA ASP A 182 5.55 -12.60 2.02
C ASP A 182 6.50 -11.71 2.82
N VAL A 183 7.01 -10.67 2.17
CA VAL A 183 7.93 -9.69 2.77
C VAL A 183 7.21 -8.45 3.32
N GLY A 184 5.87 -8.50 3.32
CA GLY A 184 5.01 -7.45 3.88
C GLY A 184 4.81 -6.25 2.96
N TRP A 185 5.21 -6.36 1.70
CA TRP A 185 4.96 -5.37 0.66
C TRP A 185 5.09 -6.00 -0.73
N MET A 186 4.46 -5.37 -1.73
CA MET A 186 4.59 -5.73 -3.14
C MET A 186 4.73 -4.49 -4.01
N LYS A 187 5.23 -4.65 -5.23
CA LYS A 187 5.09 -3.60 -6.24
C LYS A 187 3.66 -3.61 -6.77
N ALA A 188 3.05 -2.43 -6.85
CA ALA A 188 1.75 -2.25 -7.46
C ALA A 188 1.90 -1.36 -8.69
N ASP A 189 1.38 -1.85 -9.82
CA ASP A 189 1.26 -1.09 -11.06
C ASP A 189 0.45 0.20 -10.82
N ILE A 190 1.01 1.34 -11.23
CA ILE A 190 0.35 2.63 -11.09
C ILE A 190 -0.93 2.76 -11.93
N PHE A 191 -1.02 2.05 -13.05
CA PHE A 191 -2.19 2.05 -13.95
C PHE A 191 -3.37 1.27 -13.37
N ASP A 192 -3.12 0.18 -12.65
CA ASP A 192 -4.17 -0.59 -11.98
C ASP A 192 -4.44 -0.05 -10.56
N LEU A 193 -3.65 0.89 -10.03
CA LEU A 193 -3.74 1.27 -8.62
C LEU A 193 -5.14 1.83 -8.23
N VAL A 194 -5.71 2.69 -9.08
CA VAL A 194 -7.03 3.29 -8.88
C VAL A 194 -7.83 3.17 -10.19
N PRO A 195 -9.08 2.67 -10.16
CA PRO A 195 -9.78 2.10 -9.00
C PRO A 195 -9.45 0.62 -8.75
N GLY A 196 -8.86 -0.10 -9.70
CA GLY A 196 -8.82 -1.58 -9.74
C GLY A 196 -8.17 -2.26 -8.54
N LYS A 197 -6.94 -1.86 -8.18
CA LYS A 197 -6.19 -2.42 -7.05
C LYS A 197 -6.88 -2.08 -5.74
N TYR A 198 -7.34 -0.84 -5.58
CA TYR A 198 -8.13 -0.44 -4.40
C TYR A 198 -9.37 -1.32 -4.24
N ALA A 199 -10.16 -1.50 -5.31
CA ALA A 199 -11.36 -2.33 -5.30
C ALA A 199 -11.05 -3.80 -4.98
N THR A 200 -9.91 -4.31 -5.46
CA THR A 200 -9.41 -5.64 -5.11
C THR A 200 -9.10 -5.76 -3.61
N LEU A 201 -8.40 -4.79 -3.03
CA LEU A 201 -7.98 -4.80 -1.63
C LEU A 201 -9.14 -4.58 -0.64
N LEU A 202 -10.31 -4.15 -1.09
CA LEU A 202 -11.52 -4.06 -0.25
C LEU A 202 -11.97 -5.42 0.29
N GLN A 203 -11.67 -6.51 -0.43
CA GLN A 203 -12.10 -7.84 -0.06
C GLN A 203 -11.06 -8.52 0.85
N PRO A 204 -11.48 -9.15 1.96
CA PRO A 204 -10.57 -9.87 2.86
C PRO A 204 -9.73 -10.92 2.14
N GLY A 205 -8.44 -10.97 2.47
CA GLY A 205 -7.48 -11.94 1.90
C GLY A 205 -7.04 -11.66 0.47
N ARG A 206 -7.61 -10.66 -0.22
CA ARG A 206 -7.23 -10.38 -1.62
C ARG A 206 -5.80 -9.89 -1.80
N TYR A 207 -5.20 -9.29 -0.77
CA TYR A 207 -3.78 -8.97 -0.77
C TYR A 207 -2.96 -10.21 -1.20
N TYR A 208 -3.16 -11.37 -0.57
CA TYR A 208 -2.42 -12.59 -0.90
C TYR A 208 -2.74 -13.15 -2.28
N THR A 209 -3.94 -12.88 -2.82
CA THR A 209 -4.32 -13.33 -4.16
C THR A 209 -3.68 -12.51 -5.28
N CYS A 210 -3.37 -11.24 -5.02
CA CYS A 210 -2.67 -10.38 -5.97
C CYS A 210 -1.19 -10.14 -5.60
N TYR A 211 -0.73 -10.70 -4.48
CA TYR A 211 0.64 -10.62 -4.03
C TYR A 211 1.59 -11.23 -5.05
N LYS A 212 2.57 -10.44 -5.46
CA LYS A 212 3.74 -10.91 -6.19
C LYS A 212 4.97 -10.53 -5.38
N ARG A 213 5.79 -11.53 -5.09
CA ARG A 213 7.03 -11.34 -4.35
C ARG A 213 7.95 -10.39 -5.13
N PRO A 214 8.43 -9.28 -4.55
CA PRO A 214 9.40 -8.41 -5.19
C PRO A 214 10.64 -9.20 -5.66
N PRO A 215 11.27 -8.82 -6.78
CA PRO A 215 11.12 -7.55 -7.50
C PRO A 215 10.03 -7.51 -8.59
N VAL A 216 9.19 -8.54 -8.68
CA VAL A 216 8.12 -8.65 -9.68
C VAL A 216 7.03 -7.59 -9.43
N VAL A 217 6.49 -7.00 -10.51
CA VAL A 217 5.31 -6.12 -10.54
C VAL A 217 4.08 -6.90 -10.95
#